data_AF-A0A0A2CN28-F1
#
_entry.id   AF-A0A0A2CN28-F1
#
_cell.length_a   1.000
_cell.length_b   1.000
_cell.length_c   1.000
_cell.angle_alpha   90.00
_cell.angle_beta   90.00
_cell.angle_gamma   90.00
#
_symmetry.space_group_name_H-M   'P 1'
#
loop_
_entity.id
_entity.type
_entity.pdbx_description
1 polymer ?
#
loop_
_entity_poly.entity_id
_entity_poly.type
_entity_poly.pdbx_seq_one_letter_code
_entity_poly.pdbx_strand_id
1 'polypeptide(L)'
;MTLDLIACYRNPGFEAVADGVMSFFDRRLDLQHSGVAFGNDSSSSESEPAKVSTDISLVAIDRSDPEAFALSDVIVRGVTAALDQYLQDRPLFRDCSPEQSLFVIPIFNIQRYGPGEGFKRWHCDWTVSDEATEPVHRMLAWILYCNDIDSAGTEFYWQQHHEPAERGKLVIFPAGPSHIHRGRVNNESTKTIATGWINAGSRDSYLSRLAAS
;
A
#
# COMPACT_ATOMS: atom_id res chain seq x y z
N MET A 1 -20.08 -13.29 15.68
CA MET A 1 -19.05 -13.44 14.64
C MET A 1 -18.22 -12.19 14.65
N THR A 2 -16.94 -12.29 14.99
CA THR A 2 -15.99 -11.18 14.84
C THR A 2 -15.76 -11.01 13.34
N LEU A 3 -16.19 -9.89 12.75
CA LEU A 3 -15.88 -9.59 11.35
C LEU A 3 -14.41 -9.21 11.27
N ASP A 4 -13.60 -10.05 10.65
CA ASP A 4 -12.23 -9.71 10.31
C ASP A 4 -12.21 -8.95 8.97
N LEU A 5 -11.84 -7.67 9.03
CA LEU A 5 -11.73 -6.79 7.88
C LEU A 5 -10.31 -6.72 7.32
N ILE A 6 -9.34 -7.36 7.98
CA ILE A 6 -7.96 -7.51 7.53
C ILE A 6 -7.88 -8.86 6.80
N ALA A 7 -7.90 -8.83 5.47
CA ALA A 7 -7.85 -10.04 4.65
C ALA A 7 -6.43 -10.31 4.16
N CYS A 8 -6.00 -11.56 4.21
CA CYS A 8 -4.70 -11.99 3.73
C CYS A 8 -4.83 -12.97 2.54
N TYR A 9 -3.99 -12.78 1.54
CA TYR A 9 -3.93 -13.61 0.34
C TYR A 9 -2.49 -14.03 0.09
N ARG A 10 -2.28 -15.32 -0.18
CA ARG A 10 -0.96 -15.87 -0.47
C ARG A 10 -1.10 -16.99 -1.50
N ASN A 11 -0.26 -16.93 -2.53
CA ASN A 11 -0.10 -17.97 -3.54
C ASN A 11 1.27 -17.81 -4.23
N PRO A 12 1.74 -18.81 -4.99
CA PRO A 12 3.02 -18.73 -5.71
C PRO A 12 3.13 -17.53 -6.68
N GLY A 13 2.00 -17.04 -7.20
CA GLY A 13 1.97 -15.84 -8.03
C GLY A 13 2.39 -14.59 -7.25
N PHE A 14 1.85 -14.38 -6.04
CA PHE A 14 2.27 -13.26 -5.20
C PHE A 14 3.71 -13.37 -4.72
N GLU A 15 4.23 -14.58 -4.50
CA GLU A 15 5.65 -14.78 -4.21
C GLU A 15 6.53 -14.36 -5.40
N ALA A 16 6.15 -14.71 -6.62
CA ALA A 16 6.87 -14.27 -7.83
C ALA A 16 6.80 -12.74 -8.03
N VAL A 17 5.66 -12.11 -7.73
CA VAL A 17 5.54 -10.64 -7.76
C VAL A 17 6.43 -10.00 -6.70
N ALA A 18 6.45 -10.54 -5.47
CA ALA A 18 7.35 -10.08 -4.41
C ALA A 18 8.83 -10.15 -4.81
N ASP A 19 9.25 -11.27 -5.40
CA ASP A 19 10.62 -11.45 -5.91
C ASP A 19 10.94 -10.43 -7.04
N GLY A 20 9.97 -10.20 -7.94
CA GLY A 20 10.08 -9.19 -9.00
C GLY A 20 10.24 -7.77 -8.45
N VAL A 21 9.47 -7.40 -7.41
CA VAL A 21 9.57 -6.11 -6.72
C VAL A 21 10.94 -5.93 -6.09
N MET A 22 11.46 -6.94 -5.37
CA MET A 22 12.80 -6.89 -4.77
C MET A 22 13.86 -6.64 -5.83
N SER A 23 13.82 -7.43 -6.90
CA SER A 23 14.79 -7.39 -7.98
C SER A 23 14.74 -6.06 -8.75
N PHE A 24 13.55 -5.52 -8.98
CA PHE A 24 13.37 -4.21 -9.61
C PHE A 24 13.91 -3.09 -8.73
N PHE A 25 13.59 -3.09 -7.44
CA PHE A 25 14.06 -2.06 -6.51
C PHE A 25 15.59 -2.02 -6.45
N ASP A 26 16.25 -3.19 -6.42
CA ASP A 26 17.71 -3.30 -6.37
C ASP A 26 18.40 -2.79 -7.64
N ARG A 27 17.76 -2.95 -8.82
CA ARG A 27 18.31 -2.50 -10.10
C ARG A 27 18.04 -1.02 -10.40
N ARG A 28 16.88 -0.51 -9.98
CA ARG A 28 16.38 0.82 -10.34
C ARG A 28 16.73 1.90 -9.32
N LEU A 29 18.02 2.00 -9.01
CA LEU A 29 18.57 3.03 -8.11
C LEU A 29 18.28 4.45 -8.62
N ASP A 30 18.13 4.61 -9.94
CA ASP A 30 17.75 5.86 -10.60
C ASP A 30 16.35 6.36 -10.20
N LEU A 31 15.46 5.46 -9.77
CA LEU A 31 14.10 5.79 -9.35
C LEU A 31 13.96 5.95 -7.83
N GLN A 32 15.00 5.62 -7.06
CA GLN A 32 14.92 5.64 -5.60
C GLN A 32 14.97 7.07 -5.07
N HIS A 33 14.08 7.38 -4.13
CA HIS A 33 14.04 8.66 -3.44
C HIS A 33 13.68 8.46 -1.96
N SER A 34 13.92 9.46 -1.12
CA SER A 34 13.47 9.40 0.27
C SER A 34 11.94 9.35 0.34
N GLY A 35 11.42 8.48 1.21
CA GLY A 35 9.98 8.36 1.42
C GLY A 35 9.36 9.57 2.09
N VAL A 36 8.09 9.84 1.77
CA VAL A 36 7.30 10.94 2.36
C VAL A 36 6.18 10.34 3.22
N ALA A 37 5.85 11.01 4.32
CA ALA A 37 4.68 10.72 5.17
C ALA A 37 3.65 11.84 5.06
N PHE A 38 2.36 11.48 5.11
CA PHE A 38 1.26 12.44 5.17
C PHE A 38 1.30 13.24 6.49
N GLY A 39 0.96 14.53 6.43
CA GLY A 39 0.72 15.36 7.62
C GLY A 39 1.96 15.84 8.38
N ASN A 40 3.15 15.81 7.77
CA ASN A 40 4.32 16.49 8.32
C ASN A 40 4.22 18.00 8.06
N ASP A 41 3.41 18.69 8.87
CA ASP A 41 3.63 20.12 9.10
C ASP A 41 5.00 20.28 9.73
N SER A 42 5.84 21.10 9.10
CA SER A 42 7.21 21.43 9.45
C SER A 42 7.36 22.22 10.77
N SER A 43 6.42 22.09 11.70
CA SER A 43 6.30 22.94 12.89
C SER A 43 7.02 22.44 14.15
N SER A 44 7.72 21.31 14.11
CA SER A 44 8.63 20.92 15.20
C SER A 44 9.85 20.12 14.72
N SER A 45 10.97 20.81 14.55
CA SER A 45 12.28 20.25 14.14
C SER A 45 12.97 19.41 15.22
N GLU A 46 12.30 19.08 16.33
CA GLU A 46 12.87 18.35 17.48
C GLU A 46 12.30 16.93 17.65
N SER A 47 11.35 16.49 16.82
CA SER A 47 10.78 15.14 16.91
C SER A 47 11.37 14.18 15.88
N GLU A 48 11.58 12.92 16.27
CA GLU A 48 11.99 11.87 15.32
C GLU A 48 11.00 11.78 14.14
N PRO A 49 11.51 11.56 12.91
CA PRO A 49 10.67 11.47 11.73
C PRO A 49 9.65 10.34 11.86
N ALA A 50 8.39 10.63 11.51
CA ALA A 50 7.28 9.68 11.56
C ALA A 50 7.53 8.43 10.68
N LYS A 51 8.17 8.66 9.53
CA LYS A 51 8.54 7.66 8.53
C LYS A 51 9.97 7.91 8.08
N VAL A 52 10.75 6.84 8.02
CA VAL A 52 12.05 6.81 7.33
C VAL A 52 12.00 5.62 6.40
N SER A 53 12.24 5.83 5.11
CA SER A 53 12.31 4.79 4.08
C SER A 53 12.97 5.31 2.80
N THR A 54 13.38 4.36 1.96
CA THR A 54 13.71 4.60 0.56
C THR A 54 12.57 4.06 -0.30
N ASP A 55 11.97 4.91 -1.13
CA ASP A 55 10.77 4.60 -1.90
C ASP A 55 11.06 4.65 -3.42
N ILE A 56 10.25 3.91 -4.19
CA ILE A 56 10.05 4.11 -5.64
C ILE A 56 8.55 4.27 -5.85
N SER A 57 8.14 5.40 -6.45
CA SER A 57 6.76 5.62 -6.86
C SER A 57 6.51 5.02 -8.26
N LEU A 58 5.47 4.21 -8.41
CA LEU A 58 5.09 3.58 -9.68
C LEU A 58 3.72 4.09 -10.16
N VAL A 59 3.62 4.32 -11.47
CA VAL A 59 2.40 4.76 -12.16
C VAL A 59 2.02 3.74 -13.24
N ALA A 60 1.09 2.84 -12.93
CA ALA A 60 0.69 1.71 -13.79
C ALA A 60 -0.05 2.07 -15.08
N ILE A 61 -0.24 3.37 -15.35
CA ILE A 61 -0.77 3.88 -16.61
C ILE A 61 0.30 4.57 -17.46
N ASP A 62 1.47 4.85 -16.90
CA ASP A 62 2.59 5.41 -17.63
C ASP A 62 3.34 4.28 -18.36
N ARG A 63 3.54 4.47 -19.67
CA ARG A 63 4.22 3.53 -20.56
C ARG A 63 5.58 4.05 -21.03
N SER A 64 6.03 5.19 -20.52
CA SER A 64 7.32 5.80 -20.87
C SER A 64 8.51 4.91 -20.48
N ASP A 65 8.36 4.17 -19.38
CA ASP A 65 9.31 3.16 -18.90
C ASP A 65 8.69 1.75 -18.98
N PRO A 66 9.08 0.92 -19.96
CA PRO A 66 8.50 -0.41 -20.15
C PRO A 66 8.72 -1.37 -18.98
N GLU A 67 9.85 -1.28 -18.26
CA GLU A 67 10.13 -2.17 -17.13
C GLU A 67 9.26 -1.80 -15.93
N ALA A 68 9.17 -0.51 -15.61
CA ALA A 68 8.30 -0.01 -14.55
C ALA A 68 6.82 -0.27 -14.87
N PHE A 69 6.41 -0.08 -16.12
CA PHE A 69 5.06 -0.39 -16.58
C PHE A 69 4.74 -1.88 -16.44
N ALA A 70 5.64 -2.77 -16.89
CA ALA A 70 5.40 -4.21 -16.82
C ALA A 70 5.27 -4.71 -15.37
N LEU A 71 6.15 -4.25 -14.47
CA LEU A 71 6.05 -4.61 -13.06
C LEU A 71 4.74 -4.07 -12.44
N SER A 72 4.43 -2.81 -12.71
CA SER A 72 3.27 -2.16 -12.11
C SER A 72 1.93 -2.74 -12.61
N ASP A 73 1.83 -3.13 -13.88
CA ASP A 73 0.67 -3.84 -14.43
C ASP A 73 0.44 -5.19 -13.70
N VAL A 74 1.51 -5.96 -13.51
CA VAL A 74 1.42 -7.26 -12.81
C VAL A 74 0.98 -7.08 -11.35
N ILE A 75 1.51 -6.06 -10.65
CA ILE A 75 1.08 -5.74 -9.27
C ILE A 75 -0.40 -5.36 -9.25
N VAL A 76 -0.83 -4.42 -10.08
CA VAL A 76 -2.23 -3.95 -10.12
C VAL A 76 -3.19 -5.08 -10.45
N ARG A 77 -2.86 -5.97 -11.39
CA ARG A 77 -3.68 -7.14 -11.72
C ARG A 77 -3.78 -8.11 -10.55
N GLY A 78 -2.68 -8.37 -9.85
CA GLY A 78 -2.67 -9.24 -8.66
C GLY A 78 -3.52 -8.67 -7.53
N VAL A 79 -3.38 -7.38 -7.23
CA VAL A 79 -4.17 -6.70 -6.20
C VAL A 79 -5.65 -6.62 -6.59
N THR A 80 -5.95 -6.40 -7.88
CA THR A 80 -7.34 -6.38 -8.39
C THR A 80 -8.01 -7.73 -8.18
N ALA A 81 -7.33 -8.84 -8.48
CA ALA A 81 -7.88 -10.18 -8.25
C ALA A 81 -8.14 -10.45 -6.75
N ALA A 82 -7.27 -9.95 -5.87
CA ALA A 82 -7.50 -10.04 -4.42
C ALA A 82 -8.65 -9.14 -3.94
N LEU A 83 -8.79 -7.93 -4.49
CA LEU A 83 -9.93 -7.05 -4.23
C LEU A 83 -11.24 -7.71 -4.66
N ASP A 84 -11.28 -8.37 -5.81
CA ASP A 84 -12.48 -9.08 -6.27
C ASP A 84 -12.89 -10.16 -5.26
N GLN A 85 -11.95 -10.94 -4.72
CA GLN A 85 -12.22 -11.89 -3.65
C GLN A 85 -12.67 -11.19 -2.36
N TYR A 86 -12.00 -10.09 -1.97
CA TYR A 86 -12.37 -9.31 -0.79
C TYR A 86 -13.83 -8.86 -0.83
N LEU A 87 -14.29 -8.38 -1.99
CA LEU A 87 -15.65 -7.90 -2.22
C LEU A 87 -16.67 -9.03 -2.32
N GLN A 88 -16.29 -10.23 -2.79
CA GLN A 88 -17.15 -11.41 -2.75
C GLN A 88 -17.46 -11.82 -1.30
N ASP A 89 -16.44 -11.81 -0.44
CA ASP A 89 -16.58 -12.16 0.97
C ASP A 89 -17.28 -11.06 1.78
N ARG A 90 -17.18 -9.80 1.32
CA ARG A 90 -17.67 -8.60 2.01
C ARG A 90 -18.49 -7.70 1.06
N PRO A 91 -19.66 -8.17 0.57
CA PRO A 91 -20.42 -7.49 -0.47
C PRO A 91 -20.85 -6.07 -0.07
N LEU A 92 -21.05 -5.80 1.23
CA LEU A 92 -21.44 -4.47 1.73
C LEU A 92 -20.43 -3.37 1.39
N PHE A 93 -19.14 -3.68 1.20
CA PHE A 93 -18.18 -2.68 0.71
C PHE A 93 -18.59 -2.17 -0.66
N ARG A 94 -18.97 -3.08 -1.57
CA ARG A 94 -19.42 -2.73 -2.90
C ARG A 94 -20.80 -2.05 -2.83
N ASP A 95 -21.75 -2.64 -2.13
CA ASP A 95 -23.14 -2.18 -2.11
C ASP A 95 -23.30 -0.77 -1.55
N CYS A 96 -22.43 -0.37 -0.61
CA CYS A 96 -22.43 0.94 0.01
C CYS A 96 -21.47 1.96 -0.63
N SER A 97 -20.71 1.57 -1.66
CA SER A 97 -19.78 2.48 -2.35
C SER A 97 -20.48 3.30 -3.43
N PRO A 98 -20.05 4.55 -3.69
CA PRO A 98 -20.38 5.27 -4.92
C PRO A 98 -20.20 4.39 -6.17
N GLU A 99 -21.17 4.46 -7.07
CA GLU A 99 -21.23 3.66 -8.31
C GLU A 99 -21.17 2.14 -8.07
N GLN A 100 -21.36 1.68 -6.83
CA GLN A 100 -21.18 0.30 -6.40
C GLN A 100 -19.86 -0.30 -6.89
N SER A 101 -18.80 0.51 -6.85
CA SER A 101 -17.51 0.18 -7.45
C SER A 101 -16.36 0.60 -6.54
N LEU A 102 -15.33 -0.23 -6.51
CA LEU A 102 -14.02 0.08 -5.95
C LEU A 102 -12.95 -0.34 -6.96
N PHE A 103 -11.86 0.40 -7.03
CA PHE A 103 -10.75 0.09 -7.94
C PHE A 103 -9.40 0.33 -7.29
N VAL A 104 -8.42 -0.49 -7.69
CA VAL A 104 -7.01 -0.30 -7.29
C VAL A 104 -6.47 0.95 -7.99
N ILE A 105 -5.94 1.90 -7.23
CA ILE A 105 -5.35 3.12 -7.77
C ILE A 105 -4.08 2.75 -8.55
N PRO A 106 -3.87 3.29 -9.76
CA PRO A 106 -2.68 2.99 -10.57
C PRO A 106 -1.42 3.75 -10.11
N ILE A 107 -1.44 4.38 -8.94
CA ILE A 107 -0.31 5.11 -8.35
C ILE A 107 -0.06 4.52 -6.96
N PHE A 108 1.11 3.96 -6.74
CA PHE A 108 1.47 3.26 -5.52
C PHE A 108 3.00 3.23 -5.33
N ASN A 109 3.47 2.72 -4.19
CA ASN A 109 4.88 2.78 -3.83
C ASN A 109 5.46 1.39 -3.60
N ILE A 110 6.72 1.21 -3.99
CA ILE A 110 7.61 0.23 -3.36
C ILE A 110 8.36 0.98 -2.26
N GLN A 111 8.41 0.42 -1.06
CA GLN A 111 9.03 1.05 0.10
C GLN A 111 10.01 0.08 0.73
N ARG A 112 11.24 0.52 0.93
CA ARG A 112 12.28 -0.22 1.64
C ARG A 112 12.65 0.49 2.93
N TYR A 113 12.65 -0.29 4.00
CA TYR A 113 12.99 0.11 5.35
C TYR A 113 14.24 -0.65 5.77
N GLY A 114 15.37 0.04 5.87
CA GLY A 114 16.58 -0.51 6.45
C GLY A 114 16.44 -0.80 7.96
N PRO A 115 17.48 -1.36 8.60
CA PRO A 115 17.51 -1.57 10.03
C PRO A 115 17.19 -0.28 10.81
N GLY A 116 16.18 -0.34 11.69
CA GLY A 116 15.73 0.81 12.50
C GLY A 116 14.80 1.79 11.78
N GLU A 117 14.54 1.59 10.48
CA GLU A 117 13.63 2.41 9.67
C GLU A 117 12.20 1.85 9.69
N GLY A 118 11.22 2.67 9.29
CA GLY A 118 9.82 2.30 9.36
C GLY A 118 8.89 3.52 9.29
N PHE A 119 7.62 3.29 8.97
CA PHE A 119 6.54 4.22 9.32
C PHE A 119 6.07 3.93 10.75
N LYS A 120 6.73 4.55 11.72
CA LYS A 120 6.65 4.20 13.14
C LYS A 120 5.44 4.81 13.85
N ARG A 121 4.93 5.94 13.31
CA ARG A 121 3.79 6.65 13.88
C ARG A 121 2.50 5.90 13.55
N TRP A 122 1.60 5.79 14.52
CA TRP A 122 0.23 5.34 14.29
C TRP A 122 -0.46 6.30 13.32
N HIS A 123 -1.03 5.76 12.24
CA HIS A 123 -1.69 6.53 11.20
C HIS A 123 -2.84 5.72 10.58
N CYS A 124 -3.63 6.39 9.76
CA CYS A 124 -4.49 5.74 8.77
C CYS A 124 -4.21 6.36 7.40
N ASP A 125 -4.64 5.69 6.35
CA ASP A 125 -4.35 6.08 4.97
C ASP A 125 -5.39 7.04 4.39
N TRP A 126 -6.41 7.41 5.16
CA TRP A 126 -7.39 8.41 4.78
C TRP A 126 -6.98 9.81 5.25
N THR A 127 -7.09 10.80 4.34
CA THR A 127 -6.88 12.23 4.61
C THR A 127 -7.70 13.06 3.62
N VAL A 128 -7.80 14.36 3.85
CA VAL A 128 -8.52 15.32 3.00
C VAL A 128 -7.58 16.15 2.11
N SER A 129 -6.32 15.73 1.95
CA SER A 129 -5.37 16.42 1.07
C SER A 129 -5.74 16.29 -0.40
N ASP A 130 -5.46 17.34 -1.16
CA ASP A 130 -5.67 17.40 -2.60
C ASP A 130 -4.41 16.89 -3.31
N GLU A 131 -4.43 15.62 -3.69
CA GLU A 131 -3.29 14.90 -4.27
C GLU A 131 -3.77 13.95 -5.38
N ALA A 132 -2.88 13.59 -6.31
CA ALA A 132 -3.18 12.73 -7.47
C ALA A 132 -3.78 11.35 -7.11
N THR A 133 -3.63 10.89 -5.88
CA THR A 133 -4.19 9.62 -5.39
C THR A 133 -5.58 9.77 -4.76
N GLU A 134 -6.13 10.98 -4.71
CA GLU A 134 -7.46 11.32 -4.15
C GLU A 134 -7.74 10.64 -2.80
N PRO A 135 -6.96 10.93 -1.74
CA PRO A 135 -7.03 10.20 -0.47
C PRO A 135 -8.41 10.24 0.20
N VAL A 136 -9.20 11.27 -0.09
CA VAL A 136 -10.59 11.41 0.40
C VAL A 136 -11.50 10.28 -0.10
N HIS A 137 -11.17 9.62 -1.22
CA HIS A 137 -11.93 8.52 -1.81
C HIS A 137 -11.44 7.12 -1.36
N ARG A 138 -10.36 7.04 -0.55
CA ARG A 138 -9.78 5.76 -0.11
C ARG A 138 -10.74 5.01 0.80
N MET A 139 -11.07 3.79 0.41
CA MET A 139 -11.84 2.86 1.23
C MET A 139 -10.97 1.76 1.83
N LEU A 140 -10.05 1.22 1.04
CA LEU A 140 -9.14 0.16 1.43
C LEU A 140 -7.70 0.54 1.11
N ALA A 141 -6.77 -0.03 1.85
CA ALA A 141 -5.34 -0.01 1.57
C ALA A 141 -4.87 -1.46 1.38
N TRP A 142 -3.72 -1.61 0.71
CA TRP A 142 -3.10 -2.91 0.52
C TRP A 142 -1.59 -2.85 0.73
N ILE A 143 -1.04 -3.96 1.23
CA ILE A 143 0.40 -4.18 1.45
C ILE A 143 0.75 -5.56 0.92
N LEU A 144 1.66 -5.64 -0.05
CA LEU A 144 2.35 -6.87 -0.43
C LEU A 144 3.71 -6.90 0.26
N TYR A 145 3.93 -7.87 1.14
CA TYR A 145 5.23 -8.09 1.76
C TYR A 145 6.18 -8.82 0.79
N CYS A 146 7.35 -8.24 0.57
CA CYS A 146 8.28 -8.75 -0.44
C CYS A 146 9.37 -9.70 0.10
N ASN A 147 9.51 -9.78 1.42
CA ASN A 147 10.45 -10.68 2.08
C ASN A 147 9.97 -11.10 3.47
N ASP A 148 10.44 -12.26 3.93
CA ASP A 148 10.11 -12.82 5.25
C ASP A 148 10.92 -12.13 6.35
N ILE A 149 10.23 -11.61 7.37
CA ILE A 149 10.84 -11.08 8.60
C ILE A 149 9.90 -11.30 9.78
N ASP A 150 10.22 -12.27 10.63
CA ASP A 150 9.40 -12.66 11.78
C ASP A 150 9.11 -11.52 12.77
N SER A 151 10.07 -10.61 12.97
CA SER A 151 9.97 -9.49 13.91
C SER A 151 9.63 -8.14 13.26
N ALA A 152 9.18 -8.12 12.00
CA ALA A 152 8.65 -6.93 11.33
C ALA A 152 7.16 -7.09 10.97
N GLY A 153 6.68 -6.40 9.93
CA GLY A 153 5.27 -6.40 9.52
C GLY A 153 4.52 -5.13 9.92
N THR A 154 3.22 -5.28 10.18
CA THR A 154 2.28 -4.17 10.44
C THR A 154 1.44 -4.46 11.68
N GLU A 155 1.31 -3.47 12.57
CA GLU A 155 0.46 -3.56 13.76
C GLU A 155 -0.82 -2.75 13.53
N PHE A 156 -1.96 -3.26 14.00
CA PHE A 156 -3.27 -2.63 13.93
C PHE A 156 -3.80 -2.36 15.34
N TYR A 157 -3.98 -1.08 15.68
CA TYR A 157 -4.17 -0.64 17.05
C TYR A 157 -5.47 -1.14 17.67
N TRP A 158 -6.61 -0.91 17.00
CA TRP A 158 -7.92 -1.25 17.53
C TRP A 158 -8.20 -2.75 17.51
N GLN A 159 -7.67 -3.44 16.49
CA GLN A 159 -7.82 -4.87 16.31
C GLN A 159 -6.93 -5.68 17.25
N GLN A 160 -5.96 -5.04 17.93
CA GLN A 160 -4.92 -5.71 18.72
C GLN A 160 -4.24 -6.81 17.91
N HIS A 161 -3.99 -6.51 16.63
CA HIS A 161 -3.53 -7.48 15.64
C HIS A 161 -2.14 -7.11 15.13
N HIS A 162 -1.28 -8.13 14.98
CA HIS A 162 0.02 -8.00 14.33
C HIS A 162 0.03 -8.91 13.12
N GLU A 163 0.27 -8.31 11.96
CA GLU A 163 0.40 -9.02 10.70
C GLU A 163 1.89 -9.15 10.36
N PRO A 164 2.50 -10.34 10.42
CA PRO A 164 3.93 -10.52 10.15
C PRO A 164 4.28 -10.22 8.69
N ALA A 165 5.53 -9.83 8.41
CA ALA A 165 5.99 -9.69 7.04
C ALA A 165 6.39 -11.08 6.51
N GLU A 166 5.57 -11.65 5.63
CA GLU A 166 5.82 -12.95 5.00
C GLU A 166 5.86 -12.76 3.48
N ARG A 167 6.87 -13.30 2.82
CA ARG A 167 7.09 -13.12 1.39
C ARG A 167 5.86 -13.57 0.60
N GLY A 168 5.36 -12.69 -0.28
CA GLY A 168 4.21 -12.95 -1.12
C GLY A 168 2.87 -12.93 -0.38
N LYS A 169 2.82 -12.47 0.87
CA LYS A 169 1.56 -12.21 1.56
C LYS A 169 1.05 -10.82 1.18
N LEU A 170 -0.10 -10.78 0.53
CA LEU A 170 -0.87 -9.57 0.25
C LEU A 170 -1.92 -9.38 1.35
N VAL A 171 -1.97 -8.20 1.94
CA VAL A 171 -2.95 -7.81 2.96
C VAL A 171 -3.84 -6.71 2.39
N ILE A 172 -5.16 -6.81 2.57
CA ILE A 172 -6.13 -5.75 2.26
C ILE A 172 -6.90 -5.41 3.53
N PHE A 173 -7.01 -4.13 3.85
CA PHE A 173 -7.68 -3.64 5.06
C PHE A 173 -8.28 -2.24 4.84
N PRO A 174 -9.25 -1.79 5.65
CA PRO A 174 -9.82 -0.45 5.51
C PRO A 174 -8.80 0.68 5.72
N ALA A 175 -8.86 1.71 4.87
CA ALA A 175 -7.91 2.82 4.91
C ALA A 175 -8.21 3.87 6.01
N GLY A 176 -9.40 3.81 6.61
CA GLY A 176 -9.89 4.83 7.54
C GLY A 176 -9.46 4.66 9.01
N PRO A 177 -9.89 5.57 9.91
CA PRO A 177 -9.52 5.57 11.33
C PRO A 177 -9.89 4.32 12.12
N SER A 178 -10.76 3.45 11.59
CA SER A 178 -11.11 2.17 12.20
C SER A 178 -9.96 1.15 12.14
N HIS A 179 -8.93 1.39 11.32
CA HIS A 179 -7.76 0.51 11.15
C HIS A 179 -6.48 1.35 11.24
N ILE A 180 -6.36 2.14 12.30
CA ILE A 180 -5.11 2.80 12.65
C ILE A 180 -4.01 1.73 12.75
N HIS A 181 -2.94 1.95 12.01
CA HIS A 181 -1.84 1.00 11.87
C HIS A 181 -0.48 1.69 11.87
N ARG A 182 0.58 0.89 12.01
CA ARG A 182 1.97 1.33 11.86
C ARG A 182 2.85 0.16 11.42
N GLY A 183 4.01 0.48 10.86
CA GLY A 183 5.04 -0.51 10.59
C GLY A 183 5.77 -0.92 11.86
N ARG A 184 5.85 -2.21 12.15
CA ARG A 184 6.77 -2.74 13.17
C ARG A 184 8.21 -2.60 12.66
N VAL A 185 9.06 -1.98 13.47
CA VAL A 185 10.47 -1.73 13.16
C VAL A 185 11.30 -2.94 13.55
N ASN A 186 12.20 -3.35 12.65
CA ASN A 186 13.23 -4.33 12.91
C ASN A 186 14.59 -3.62 12.86
N ASN A 187 15.45 -3.85 13.86
CA ASN A 187 16.74 -3.16 14.01
C ASN A 187 17.92 -3.91 13.36
N GLU A 188 17.66 -5.03 12.70
CA GLU A 188 18.67 -5.96 12.18
C GLU A 188 18.48 -6.26 10.69
N SER A 189 17.23 -6.25 10.20
CA SER A 189 16.84 -6.70 8.86
C SER A 189 16.12 -5.61 8.07
N THR A 190 16.29 -5.65 6.76
CA THR A 190 15.64 -4.75 5.81
C THR A 190 14.27 -5.29 5.39
N LYS A 191 13.21 -4.49 5.53
CA LYS A 191 11.84 -4.81 5.07
C LYS A 191 11.54 -4.10 3.76
N THR A 192 11.04 -4.82 2.77
CA THR A 192 10.52 -4.23 1.52
C THR A 192 9.05 -4.60 1.34
N ILE A 193 8.25 -3.63 0.93
CA ILE A 193 6.83 -3.82 0.58
C ILE A 193 6.50 -3.11 -0.73
N ALA A 194 5.50 -3.61 -1.45
CA ALA A 194 4.70 -2.80 -2.35
C ALA A 194 3.40 -2.42 -1.65
N THR A 195 2.98 -1.17 -1.70
CA THR A 195 1.80 -0.68 -0.99
C THR A 195 1.09 0.42 -1.76
N GLY A 196 -0.24 0.40 -1.71
CA GLY A 196 -1.08 1.40 -2.33
C GLY A 196 -2.50 1.36 -1.78
N TRP A 197 -3.41 1.99 -2.52
CA TRP A 197 -4.76 2.22 -2.06
C TRP A 197 -5.82 1.80 -3.08
N ILE A 198 -7.05 1.69 -2.59
CA ILE A 198 -8.25 1.35 -3.35
C ILE A 198 -9.32 2.40 -3.06
N ASN A 199 -9.76 3.08 -4.10
CA ASN A 199 -10.77 4.12 -4.02
C ASN A 199 -12.15 3.58 -4.39
N ALA A 200 -13.19 4.20 -3.83
CA ALA A 200 -14.55 4.00 -4.31
C ALA A 200 -14.82 4.82 -5.60
N GLY A 201 -15.83 4.40 -6.37
CA GLY A 201 -16.20 4.99 -7.66
C GLY A 201 -15.62 4.25 -8.86
N SER A 202 -15.71 4.85 -10.04
CA SER A 202 -15.15 4.27 -11.28
C SER A 202 -13.71 4.71 -11.56
N ARG A 203 -12.91 3.74 -12.00
CA ARG A 203 -11.53 3.96 -12.47
C ARG A 203 -11.48 4.97 -13.63
N ASP A 204 -12.42 4.91 -14.56
CA ASP A 204 -12.44 5.80 -15.72
C ASP A 204 -12.70 7.26 -15.33
N SER A 205 -13.58 7.49 -14.35
CA SER A 205 -13.82 8.83 -13.81
C SER A 205 -12.58 9.38 -13.10
N TYR A 206 -11.88 8.54 -12.33
CA TYR A 206 -10.60 8.89 -11.72
C TYR A 206 -9.54 9.26 -12.77
N LEU A 207 -9.37 8.44 -13.81
CA LEU A 207 -8.41 8.71 -14.88
C LEU A 207 -8.73 10.00 -15.64
N SER A 208 -10.03 10.27 -15.84
CA SER A 208 -10.47 11.51 -16.50
C SER A 208 -10.12 12.74 -15.67
N ARG A 209 -10.24 12.68 -14.34
CA ARG A 209 -9.83 13.77 -13.44
C ARG A 209 -8.31 13.92 -13.38
N LEU A 210 -7.58 12.80 -13.28
CA LEU A 210 -6.11 12.79 -13.27
C LEU A 210 -5.51 13.36 -14.57
N ALA A 211 -6.13 13.14 -15.73
CA ALA A 211 -5.67 13.71 -16.99
C ALA A 211 -5.97 15.22 -17.13
N ALA A 212 -6.87 15.76 -16.29
CA ALA A 212 -7.28 17.16 -16.31
C ALA A 212 -6.53 18.02 -15.26
N SER A 213 -5.79 17.39 -14.34
CA SER A 213 -4.99 18.06 -13.29
C SER A 213 -3.61 18.49 -13.75
#